data_AF-A0A9D8H602-F1
#
_entry.id   AF-A0A9D8H602-F1
#
_cell.length_a   1.000
_cell.length_b   1.000
_cell.length_c   1.000
_cell.angle_alpha   90.00
_cell.angle_beta   90.00
_cell.angle_gamma   90.00
#
_symmetry.space_group_name_H-M   'P 1'
#
loop_
_entity.id
_entity.type
_entity.pdbx_description
1 polymer ?
#
loop_
_entity_poly.entity_id
_entity_poly.type
_entity_poly.pdbx_seq_one_letter_code
_entity_poly.pdbx_strand_id
1 'polypeptide(L)'
;MVLHKWGDYKPVLPAATLQFLDREPYLDAARADARVRDEMVMGLFADFEAEFREPVLTDVDQELVTVCPPLMRQIVEPEVPRIQRAYVEGAFMRRMFRLLVEGEGWEADAQVRDVMARHFPFHLVAVEAVERTPAES
;
A
#
# COMPACT_ATOMS: atom_id res chain seq x y z
N MET A 1 -10.08 -9.84 -4.60
CA MET A 1 -10.45 -8.62 -3.84
C MET A 1 -9.86 -7.37 -4.46
N VAL A 2 -8.53 -7.29 -4.62
CA VAL A 2 -7.86 -6.18 -5.32
C VAL A 2 -8.47 -5.91 -6.70
N LEU A 3 -8.61 -6.93 -7.56
CA LEU A 3 -9.25 -6.78 -8.87
C LEU A 3 -10.70 -6.27 -8.83
N HIS A 4 -11.46 -6.66 -7.80
CA HIS A 4 -12.83 -6.19 -7.63
C HIS A 4 -12.85 -4.71 -7.25
N LYS A 5 -12.04 -4.32 -6.26
CA LYS A 5 -11.87 -2.91 -5.89
C LYS A 5 -11.36 -2.09 -7.05
N TRP A 6 -10.37 -2.57 -7.80
CA TRP A 6 -9.89 -1.90 -9.00
C TRP A 6 -11.01 -1.63 -10.02
N GLY A 7 -11.92 -2.60 -10.21
CA GLY A 7 -13.09 -2.43 -11.06
C GLY A 7 -13.98 -1.24 -10.64
N ASP A 8 -14.12 -0.98 -9.34
CA ASP A 8 -14.90 0.14 -8.81
C ASP A 8 -14.27 1.51 -9.14
N TYR A 9 -12.93 1.58 -9.19
CA TYR A 9 -12.20 2.84 -9.39
C TYR A 9 -11.75 3.10 -10.82
N LYS A 10 -11.66 2.08 -11.67
CA LYS A 10 -11.28 2.23 -13.08
C LYS A 10 -12.08 3.31 -13.84
N PRO A 11 -13.39 3.54 -13.60
CA PRO A 11 -14.12 4.62 -14.25
C PRO A 11 -13.65 6.03 -13.85
N VAL A 12 -13.11 6.18 -12.64
CA VAL A 12 -12.67 7.47 -12.07
C VAL A 12 -11.18 7.71 -12.29
N LEU A 13 -10.40 6.63 -12.42
CA LEU A 13 -8.97 6.64 -12.74
C LEU A 13 -8.72 5.89 -14.06
N PRO A 14 -9.20 6.40 -15.21
CA PRO A 14 -9.19 5.66 -16.47
C PRO A 14 -7.79 5.46 -17.06
N ALA A 15 -6.86 6.36 -16.75
CA ALA A 15 -5.48 6.29 -17.22
C ALA A 15 -4.58 5.46 -16.29
N ALA A 16 -5.03 5.23 -15.05
CA ALA A 16 -4.26 4.45 -14.11
C ALA A 16 -4.20 2.97 -14.50
N THR A 17 -3.06 2.35 -14.23
CA THR A 17 -2.79 0.95 -14.53
C THR A 17 -2.55 0.16 -13.25
N LEU A 18 -3.02 -1.09 -13.24
CA LEU A 18 -2.77 -2.04 -12.17
C LEU A 18 -1.81 -3.13 -12.66
N GLN A 19 -0.71 -3.33 -11.94
CA GLN A 19 0.20 -4.43 -12.18
C GLN A 19 0.40 -5.29 -10.94
N PHE A 20 0.69 -6.57 -11.16
CA PHE A 20 1.00 -7.53 -10.12
C PHE A 20 2.42 -8.05 -10.32
N LEU A 21 3.22 -8.00 -9.27
CA LEU A 21 4.59 -8.51 -9.28
C LEU A 21 4.75 -9.58 -8.20
N ASP A 22 5.58 -10.59 -8.49
CA ASP A 22 6.10 -11.49 -7.46
C ASP A 22 7.09 -10.74 -6.55
N ARG A 23 7.49 -11.37 -5.43
CA ARG A 23 8.23 -10.70 -4.35
C ARG A 23 9.51 -10.02 -4.84
N GLU A 24 10.38 -10.73 -5.52
CA GLU A 24 11.68 -10.22 -5.95
C GLU A 24 11.57 -9.00 -6.89
N PRO A 25 10.86 -9.07 -8.04
CA PRO A 25 10.69 -7.90 -8.90
C PRO A 25 9.92 -6.76 -8.23
N TYR A 26 9.06 -7.07 -7.26
CA TYR A 26 8.40 -6.05 -6.47
C TYR A 26 9.35 -5.30 -5.53
N LEU A 27 10.26 -6.01 -4.85
CA LEU A 27 11.27 -5.38 -4.00
C LEU A 27 12.22 -4.51 -4.82
N ASP A 28 12.54 -4.89 -6.04
CA ASP A 28 13.31 -4.05 -6.97
C ASP A 28 12.54 -2.79 -7.36
N ALA A 29 11.23 -2.89 -7.62
CA ALA A 29 10.39 -1.73 -7.86
C ALA A 29 10.30 -0.82 -6.61
N ALA A 30 10.18 -1.41 -5.41
CA ALA A 30 10.18 -0.66 -4.15
C ALA A 30 11.50 0.10 -3.96
N ARG A 31 12.65 -0.50 -4.26
CA ARG A 31 13.96 0.18 -4.20
C ARG A 31 14.10 1.33 -5.19
N ALA A 32 13.32 1.36 -6.26
CA ALA A 32 13.33 2.47 -7.22
C ALA A 32 12.40 3.63 -6.79
N ASP A 33 11.43 3.36 -5.92
CA ASP A 33 10.50 4.35 -5.38
C ASP A 33 11.28 5.43 -4.60
N ALA A 34 10.97 6.71 -4.87
CA ALA A 34 11.70 7.82 -4.26
C ALA A 34 11.57 7.86 -2.73
N ARG A 35 10.36 7.64 -2.22
CA ARG A 35 10.11 7.64 -0.78
C ARG A 35 10.81 6.48 -0.10
N VAL A 36 10.71 5.28 -0.67
CA VAL A 36 11.37 4.09 -0.11
C VAL A 36 12.90 4.27 -0.11
N ARG A 37 13.47 4.85 -1.17
CA ARG A 37 14.90 5.20 -1.19
C ARG A 37 15.28 6.17 -0.08
N ASP A 38 14.47 7.20 0.16
CA ASP A 38 14.71 8.15 1.24
C ASP A 38 14.68 7.46 2.61
N GLU A 39 13.71 6.57 2.86
CA GLU A 39 13.61 5.76 4.08
C GLU A 39 14.84 4.84 4.26
N MET A 40 15.32 4.22 3.17
CA MET A 40 16.55 3.41 3.17
C MET A 40 17.80 4.24 3.47
N VAL A 41 17.93 5.43 2.87
CA VAL A 41 19.06 6.35 3.11
C VAL A 41 19.07 6.85 4.56
N MET A 42 17.89 7.06 5.15
CA MET A 42 17.75 7.43 6.56
C MET A 42 18.07 6.28 7.53
N GLY A 43 18.35 5.08 7.01
CA GLY A 43 18.68 3.90 7.83
C GLY A 43 17.48 3.36 8.60
N LEU A 44 16.26 3.55 8.10
CA LEU A 44 15.03 3.01 8.72
C LEU A 44 14.91 1.49 8.56
N PHE A 45 15.75 0.88 7.72
CA PHE A 45 15.83 -0.55 7.52
C PHE A 45 17.24 -1.05 7.83
N ALA A 46 17.39 -2.05 8.70
CA ALA A 46 18.66 -2.74 8.88
C ALA A 46 18.84 -3.83 7.81
N ASP A 47 17.76 -4.56 7.51
CA ASP A 47 17.61 -5.45 6.36
C ASP A 47 16.31 -5.13 5.61
N PHE A 48 16.43 -4.41 4.50
CA PHE A 48 15.28 -4.00 3.69
C PHE A 48 14.44 -5.19 3.21
N GLU A 49 15.05 -6.32 2.83
CA GLU A 49 14.30 -7.45 2.29
C GLU A 49 13.45 -8.16 3.35
N ALA A 50 13.95 -8.18 4.59
CA ALA A 50 13.25 -8.75 5.73
C ALA A 50 12.21 -7.79 6.31
N GLU A 51 12.49 -6.49 6.31
CA GLU A 51 11.73 -5.48 7.04
C GLU A 51 10.69 -4.73 6.19
N PHE A 52 10.83 -4.69 4.86
CA PHE A 52 9.88 -3.98 4.01
C PHE A 52 8.52 -4.72 3.98
N ARG A 53 7.49 -4.03 4.50
CA ARG A 53 6.15 -4.59 4.75
C ARG A 53 5.04 -3.91 3.97
N GLU A 54 5.34 -3.06 2.98
CA GLU A 54 4.29 -2.45 2.16
C GLU A 54 3.98 -3.31 0.93
N PRO A 55 2.77 -3.87 0.79
CA PRO A 55 2.44 -4.77 -0.32
C PRO A 55 1.85 -4.08 -1.54
N VAL A 56 1.67 -2.76 -1.48
CA VAL A 56 1.19 -1.95 -2.60
C VAL A 56 2.01 -0.66 -2.71
N LEU A 57 2.52 -0.39 -3.91
CA LEU A 57 3.18 0.87 -4.30
C LEU A 57 2.28 1.67 -5.24
N THR A 58 2.56 2.97 -5.34
CA THR A 58 1.90 3.86 -6.30
C THR A 58 2.91 4.83 -6.88
N ASP A 59 3.09 4.77 -8.19
CA ASP A 59 3.79 5.78 -8.96
C ASP A 59 2.72 6.76 -9.48
N VAL A 60 2.75 7.99 -8.96
CA VAL A 60 1.77 9.03 -9.31
C VAL A 60 2.02 9.56 -10.72
N ASP A 61 3.28 9.68 -11.13
CA ASP A 61 3.67 10.23 -12.43
C ASP A 61 3.29 9.28 -13.58
N GLN A 62 3.37 7.98 -13.34
CA GLN A 62 2.99 6.94 -14.30
C GLN A 62 1.56 6.42 -14.11
N GLU A 63 0.83 6.96 -13.13
CA GLU A 63 -0.50 6.50 -12.72
C GLU A 63 -0.55 4.97 -12.48
N LEU A 64 0.51 4.40 -11.89
CA LEU A 64 0.71 2.95 -11.80
C LEU A 64 0.57 2.47 -10.35
N VAL A 65 -0.35 1.53 -10.13
CA VAL A 65 -0.48 0.82 -8.86
C VAL A 65 0.15 -0.56 -9.00
N THR A 66 1.17 -0.81 -8.19
CA THR A 66 1.89 -2.09 -8.19
C THR A 66 1.54 -2.87 -6.93
N VAL A 67 1.08 -4.10 -7.09
CA VAL A 67 0.67 -4.96 -5.98
C VAL A 67 1.56 -6.19 -5.91
N CYS A 68 1.96 -6.59 -4.71
CA CYS A 68 2.65 -7.85 -4.46
C CYS A 68 1.75 -8.84 -3.72
N PRO A 69 1.04 -9.75 -4.43
CA PRO A 69 0.21 -10.76 -3.78
C PRO A 69 0.96 -11.66 -2.78
N PRO A 70 2.22 -12.11 -3.05
CA PRO A 70 2.97 -12.89 -2.07
C PRO A 70 3.24 -12.14 -0.76
N LEU A 71 3.73 -10.89 -0.83
CA LEU A 71 3.99 -10.07 0.35
C LEU A 71 2.68 -9.76 1.10
N MET A 72 1.62 -9.43 0.36
CA MET A 72 0.30 -9.20 0.93
C MET A 72 -0.21 -10.41 1.71
N ARG A 73 -0.06 -11.62 1.15
CA ARG A 73 -0.43 -12.87 1.83
C ARG A 73 0.38 -13.07 3.10
N GLN A 74 1.69 -12.89 3.05
CA GLN A 74 2.57 -13.02 4.22
C GLN A 74 2.17 -12.07 5.36
N ILE A 75 1.79 -10.83 5.02
CA ILE A 75 1.41 -9.83 6.02
C ILE A 75 0.09 -10.18 6.70
N VAL A 76 -0.90 -10.68 5.95
CA VAL A 76 -2.23 -10.96 6.51
C VAL A 76 -2.39 -12.36 7.10
N GLU A 77 -1.47 -13.29 6.81
CA GLU A 77 -1.53 -14.66 7.34
C GLU A 77 -1.80 -14.76 8.85
N PRO A 78 -1.15 -13.98 9.74
CA PRO A 78 -1.41 -14.06 11.18
C PRO A 78 -2.76 -13.44 11.61
N GLU A 79 -3.43 -12.70 10.75
CA GLU A 79 -4.64 -11.94 11.09
C GLU A 79 -5.91 -12.78 11.01
N VAL A 80 -6.95 -12.38 11.74
CA VAL A 80 -8.28 -13.03 11.61
C VAL A 80 -8.94 -12.70 10.26
N PRO A 81 -9.76 -13.58 9.65
CA PRO A 81 -10.25 -13.41 8.27
C PRO A 81 -10.93 -12.07 7.96
N ARG A 82 -11.65 -11.49 8.95
CA ARG A 82 -12.27 -10.17 8.80
C ARG A 82 -11.22 -9.05 8.64
N ILE A 83 -10.14 -9.11 9.41
CA ILE A 83 -9.02 -8.16 9.35
C ILE A 83 -8.20 -8.39 8.11
N GLN A 84 -7.90 -9.64 7.74
CA GLN A 84 -7.25 -9.98 6.47
C GLN A 84 -7.94 -9.28 5.30
N ARG A 85 -9.28 -9.43 5.24
CA ARG A 85 -10.06 -8.84 4.16
C ARG A 85 -9.96 -7.31 4.14
N ALA A 86 -10.19 -6.69 5.30
CA ALA A 86 -10.19 -5.24 5.44
C ALA A 86 -8.81 -4.62 5.17
N TYR A 87 -7.74 -5.29 5.60
CA TYR A 87 -6.37 -4.88 5.33
C TYR A 87 -6.07 -4.89 3.83
N VAL A 88 -6.35 -6.00 3.12
CA VAL A 88 -6.07 -6.12 1.68
C VAL A 88 -6.78 -5.04 0.88
N GLU A 89 -8.07 -4.82 1.17
CA GLU A 89 -8.83 -3.76 0.52
C GLU A 89 -8.30 -2.37 0.92
N GLY A 90 -7.99 -2.15 2.21
CA GLY A 90 -7.54 -0.87 2.74
C GLY A 90 -6.16 -0.45 2.24
N ALA A 91 -5.19 -1.36 2.25
CA ALA A 91 -3.82 -1.10 1.77
C ALA A 91 -3.85 -0.73 0.27
N PHE A 92 -4.68 -1.43 -0.51
CA PHE A 92 -4.90 -1.09 -1.91
C PHE A 92 -5.59 0.26 -2.09
N MET A 93 -6.66 0.53 -1.33
CA MET A 93 -7.40 1.79 -1.40
C MET A 93 -6.55 3.00 -1.00
N ARG A 94 -5.73 2.88 0.06
CA ARG A 94 -4.81 3.93 0.50
C ARG A 94 -3.90 4.38 -0.64
N ARG A 95 -3.37 3.39 -1.37
CA ARG A 95 -2.46 3.61 -2.50
C ARG A 95 -3.17 4.14 -3.74
N MET A 96 -4.36 3.65 -4.08
CA MET A 96 -5.15 4.26 -5.16
C MET A 96 -5.57 5.71 -4.86
N PHE A 97 -5.98 6.02 -3.63
CA PHE A 97 -6.34 7.39 -3.26
C PHE A 97 -5.18 8.35 -3.37
N ARG A 98 -3.93 7.86 -3.31
CA ARG A 98 -2.75 8.68 -3.56
C ARG A 98 -2.77 9.32 -4.96
N LEU A 99 -3.40 8.68 -5.95
CA LEU A 99 -3.59 9.19 -7.31
C LEU A 99 -4.67 10.28 -7.42
N LEU A 100 -5.51 10.45 -6.39
CA LEU A 100 -6.66 11.34 -6.39
C LEU A 100 -6.49 12.58 -5.52
N VAL A 101 -5.39 12.67 -4.76
CA VAL A 101 -5.11 13.81 -3.87
C VAL A 101 -3.95 14.64 -4.41
N GLU A 102 -4.02 15.95 -4.18
CA GLU A 102 -2.95 16.88 -4.53
C GLU A 102 -1.81 16.84 -3.51
N GLY A 103 -0.61 17.24 -3.94
CA GLY A 103 0.57 17.37 -3.08
C GLY A 103 1.47 16.14 -3.05
N GLU A 104 2.54 16.25 -2.27
CA GLU A 104 3.60 15.25 -2.14
C GLU A 104 3.91 14.90 -0.68
N GLY A 105 4.53 13.74 -0.48
CA GLY A 105 4.96 13.27 0.83
C GLY A 105 3.83 13.23 1.88
N TRP A 106 4.12 13.78 3.06
CA TRP A 106 3.26 13.65 4.24
C TRP A 106 1.90 14.36 4.09
N GLU A 107 1.81 15.43 3.29
CA GLU A 107 0.56 16.19 3.11
C GLU A 107 -0.48 15.36 2.34
N ALA A 108 -0.02 14.67 1.28
CA ALA A 108 -0.87 13.77 0.52
C ALA A 108 -1.28 12.55 1.36
N ASP A 109 -0.36 11.98 2.14
CA ASP A 109 -0.66 10.87 3.04
C ASP A 109 -1.71 11.26 4.09
N ALA A 110 -1.64 12.48 4.62
CA ALA A 110 -2.63 13.00 5.56
C ALA A 110 -4.02 13.16 4.92
N GLN A 111 -4.10 13.66 3.68
CA GLN A 111 -5.35 13.76 2.93
C GLN A 111 -5.97 12.38 2.66
N VAL A 112 -5.17 11.42 2.20
CA VAL A 112 -5.64 10.03 1.99
C VAL A 112 -6.17 9.45 3.30
N ARG A 113 -5.43 9.62 4.39
CA ARG A 113 -5.84 9.14 5.71
C ARG A 113 -7.16 9.75 6.16
N ASP A 114 -7.36 11.05 5.96
CA ASP A 114 -8.60 11.76 6.28
C ASP A 114 -9.79 11.27 5.44
N VAL A 115 -9.60 11.06 4.14
CA VAL A 115 -10.61 10.44 3.25
C VAL A 115 -10.98 9.04 3.75
N MET A 116 -9.99 8.20 4.06
CA MET A 116 -10.24 6.86 4.59
C MET A 116 -10.92 6.90 5.96
N ALA A 117 -10.53 7.82 6.85
CA ALA A 117 -11.14 7.94 8.17
C ALA A 117 -12.64 8.30 8.09
N ARG A 118 -13.01 9.17 7.14
CA ARG A 118 -14.41 9.60 6.95
C ARG A 118 -15.28 8.55 6.27
N HIS A 119 -14.76 7.89 5.24
CA HIS A 119 -15.58 7.06 4.35
C HIS A 119 -15.33 5.55 4.49
N PHE A 120 -14.15 5.15 4.98
CA PHE A 120 -13.71 3.76 5.09
C PHE A 120 -13.02 3.48 6.44
N PRO A 121 -13.61 3.87 7.59
CA PRO A 121 -12.93 3.82 8.88
C PRO A 121 -12.48 2.41 9.27
N PHE A 122 -13.25 1.38 8.91
CA PHE A 122 -12.88 0.00 9.21
C PHE A 122 -11.64 -0.47 8.43
N HIS A 123 -11.52 -0.07 7.15
CA HIS A 123 -10.34 -0.35 6.33
C HIS A 123 -9.11 0.38 6.86
N LEU A 124 -9.25 1.65 7.26
CA LEU A 124 -8.16 2.41 7.85
C LEU A 124 -7.66 1.76 9.14
N VAL A 125 -8.57 1.40 10.04
CA VAL A 125 -8.21 0.73 11.31
C VAL A 125 -7.51 -0.60 11.06
N ALA A 126 -7.96 -1.40 10.08
CA ALA A 126 -7.31 -2.65 9.74
C ALA A 126 -5.88 -2.43 9.21
N VAL A 127 -5.68 -1.42 8.34
CA VAL A 127 -4.34 -1.06 7.84
C VAL A 127 -3.43 -0.61 8.98
N GLU A 128 -3.88 0.35 9.79
CA GLU A 128 -3.07 0.87 10.91
C GLU A 128 -2.81 -0.19 11.98
N ALA A 129 -3.73 -1.13 12.21
CA ALA A 129 -3.54 -2.21 13.18
C ALA A 129 -2.43 -3.17 12.73
N VAL A 130 -2.46 -3.59 11.47
CA VAL A 130 -1.48 -4.53 10.91
C VAL A 130 -0.09 -3.89 10.79
N GLU A 131 -0.02 -2.62 10.40
CA GLU A 131 1.27 -1.91 10.24
C GLU A 131 1.91 -1.50 11.57
N ARG A 132 1.13 -1.37 12.65
CA ARG A 132 1.65 -1.07 13.99
C ARG A 132 2.11 -2.30 14.76
N THR A 133 1.79 -3.51 14.30
CA THR A 133 2.30 -4.74 14.92
C THR A 133 3.81 -4.78 14.68
N PRO A 134 4.65 -4.66 15.72
CA PRO A 134 6.09 -4.81 15.54
C PRO A 134 6.34 -6.18 14.94
N ALA A 135 7.34 -6.30 14.05
CA ALA A 135 7.90 -7.60 13.76
C ALA A 135 8.35 -8.17 15.10
N GLU A 136 7.65 -9.19 15.62
CA GLU A 136 8.09 -9.89 16.82
C GLU A 136 9.52 -10.35 16.56
N SER A 137 10.38 -9.90 17.49
CA SER A 137 11.84 -10.01 17.46
C SER A 137 12.33 -11.46 17.60
#